data_AF-A0A426TVU1-F1
#
_entry.id   AF-A0A426TVU1-F1
#
_cell.length_a   1.000
_cell.length_b   1.000
_cell.length_c   1.000
_cell.angle_alpha   90.00
_cell.angle_beta   90.00
_cell.angle_gamma   90.00
#
_symmetry.space_group_name_H-M   'P 1'
#
loop_
_entity.id
_entity.type
_entity.pdbx_description
1 polymer ?
#
loop_
_entity_poly.entity_id
_entity_poly.type
_entity_poly.pdbx_seq_one_letter_code
_entity_poly.pdbx_strand_id
1 'polypeptide(L)'
;MTVTAALLTRLRRLVAEPTDATYPDATLHQHLEATVVTERATVAVGRRGAHGTVAHVRYTPQPVVYDIHAAAAAIWEEKLAALIGAGTYDYQADGQSFHLGQMVQQYQQRVSYHLARRRVKSVRMVPKPIRATDEEEHL
;
A
#
# COMPACT_ATOMS: atom_id res chain seq x y z
N MET A 1 11.46 -13.55 6.76
CA MET A 1 10.13 -13.96 7.27
C MET A 1 9.31 -14.41 6.07
N THR A 2 8.43 -15.38 6.25
CA THR A 2 7.61 -15.97 5.18
C THR A 2 6.17 -15.48 5.32
N VAL A 3 5.46 -15.29 4.21
CA VAL A 3 4.01 -15.04 4.22
C VAL A 3 3.31 -16.17 4.99
N THR A 4 2.54 -15.81 6.02
CA THR A 4 1.84 -16.77 6.88
C THR A 4 0.44 -17.07 6.37
N ALA A 5 -0.09 -18.27 6.65
CA ALA A 5 -1.46 -18.65 6.29
C ALA A 5 -2.50 -17.66 6.84
N ALA A 6 -2.30 -17.15 8.07
CA ALA A 6 -3.19 -16.14 8.66
C ALA A 6 -3.21 -14.82 7.86
N LEU A 7 -2.07 -14.42 7.27
CA LEU A 7 -1.99 -13.23 6.43
C LEU A 7 -2.76 -13.43 5.12
N LEU A 8 -2.65 -14.62 4.51
CA LEU A 8 -3.43 -15.00 3.32
C LEU A 8 -4.93 -15.01 3.62
N THR A 9 -5.35 -15.64 4.73
CA THR A 9 -6.77 -15.63 5.15
C THR A 9 -7.28 -14.22 5.37
N ARG A 10 -6.46 -13.33 5.93
CA ARG A 10 -6.84 -11.91 6.10
C ARG A 10 -6.96 -11.21 4.75
N LEU A 11 -6.03 -11.43 3.82
CA LEU A 11 -6.08 -10.83 2.48
C LEU A 11 -7.34 -11.27 1.73
N ARG A 12 -7.67 -12.57 1.77
CA ARG A 12 -8.90 -13.15 1.21
C ARG A 12 -10.17 -12.43 1.67
N ARG A 13 -10.27 -12.13 2.97
CA ARG A 13 -11.40 -11.36 3.53
C ARG A 13 -11.45 -9.93 2.98
N LEU A 14 -10.30 -9.29 2.75
CA LEU A 14 -10.22 -7.92 2.24
C LEU A 14 -10.60 -7.83 0.75
N VAL A 15 -10.28 -8.86 -0.03
CA VAL A 15 -10.59 -8.89 -1.47
C VAL A 15 -11.89 -9.62 -1.81
N ALA A 16 -12.64 -10.04 -0.79
CA ALA A 16 -13.88 -10.82 -0.92
C ALA A 16 -13.72 -12.12 -1.73
N GLU A 17 -12.59 -12.83 -1.56
CA GLU A 17 -12.30 -14.13 -2.18
C GLU A 17 -12.19 -15.21 -1.11
N PRO A 18 -13.32 -15.76 -0.63
CA PRO A 18 -13.33 -16.73 0.46
C PRO A 18 -12.69 -18.08 0.09
N THR A 19 -12.63 -18.40 -1.21
CA THR A 19 -12.09 -19.64 -1.76
C THR A 19 -10.89 -19.37 -2.67
N ASP A 20 -10.13 -20.41 -2.98
CA ASP A 20 -8.91 -20.39 -3.80
C ASP A 20 -9.15 -20.50 -5.32
N ALA A 21 -10.41 -20.54 -5.76
CA ALA A 21 -10.78 -20.76 -7.16
C ALA A 21 -10.24 -19.68 -8.11
N THR A 22 -10.39 -18.40 -7.77
CA THR A 22 -9.96 -17.27 -8.62
C THR A 22 -8.50 -16.88 -8.33
N TYR A 23 -8.15 -16.81 -7.05
CA TYR A 23 -6.82 -16.43 -6.58
C TYR A 23 -6.28 -17.55 -5.68
N PRO A 24 -5.43 -18.45 -6.21
CA PRO A 24 -4.78 -19.46 -5.40
C PRO A 24 -3.76 -18.81 -4.45
N ASP A 25 -3.40 -19.51 -3.37
CA ASP A 25 -2.49 -18.97 -2.34
C ASP A 25 -1.13 -18.54 -2.89
N ALA A 26 -0.63 -19.21 -3.94
CA ALA A 26 0.60 -18.82 -4.62
C ALA A 26 0.52 -17.43 -5.25
N THR A 27 -0.61 -17.07 -5.87
CA THR A 27 -0.83 -15.75 -6.46
C THR A 27 -0.97 -14.69 -5.38
N LEU A 28 -1.74 -14.97 -4.32
CA LEU A 28 -1.87 -14.06 -3.19
C LEU A 28 -0.54 -13.80 -2.47
N HIS A 29 0.33 -14.82 -2.43
CA HIS A 29 1.69 -14.69 -1.93
C HIS A 29 2.51 -13.72 -2.77
N GLN A 30 2.44 -13.82 -4.11
CA GLN A 30 3.14 -12.89 -5.02
C GLN A 30 2.70 -11.44 -4.81
N HIS A 31 1.39 -11.19 -4.63
CA HIS A 31 0.90 -9.84 -4.33
C HIS A 31 1.44 -9.29 -3.01
N LEU A 32 1.59 -10.14 -1.98
CA LEU A 32 2.16 -9.72 -0.70
C LEU A 32 3.67 -9.46 -0.81
N GLU A 33 4.42 -10.32 -1.50
CA GLU A 33 5.86 -10.13 -1.72
C GLU A 33 6.15 -8.83 -2.51
N ALA A 34 5.28 -8.47 -3.46
CA ALA A 34 5.39 -7.20 -4.18
C ALA A 34 5.15 -5.97 -3.28
N THR A 35 4.53 -6.15 -2.11
CA THR A 35 4.19 -5.05 -1.19
C THR A 35 4.98 -5.08 0.11
N VAL A 36 6.15 -5.72 0.10
CA VAL A 36 7.12 -5.66 1.19
C VAL A 36 7.48 -4.21 1.52
N VAL A 37 7.38 -3.89 2.80
CA VAL A 37 7.86 -2.66 3.44
C VAL A 37 9.03 -3.07 4.33
N THR A 38 10.25 -2.88 3.82
CA THR A 38 11.45 -2.97 4.63
C THR A 38 11.60 -1.67 5.42
N GLU A 39 11.58 -1.75 6.75
CA GLU A 39 12.03 -0.62 7.56
C GLU A 39 13.52 -0.39 7.30
N ARG A 40 13.88 0.88 7.02
CA ARG A 40 15.27 1.26 6.78
C ARG A 40 16.09 0.92 8.02
N ALA A 41 17.20 0.21 7.83
CA ALA A 41 18.13 -0.10 8.90
C ALA A 41 18.47 1.19 9.66
N THR A 42 18.14 1.22 10.95
CA THR A 42 18.59 2.30 11.83
C THR A 42 20.09 2.15 12.01
N VAL A 43 20.86 3.12 11.52
CA VAL A 43 22.28 3.20 11.86
C VAL A 43 22.33 3.53 13.34
N ALA A 44 22.76 2.58 14.17
CA ALA A 44 23.11 2.87 15.55
C ALA A 44 24.30 3.83 15.54
N VAL A 45 24.06 5.12 15.75
CA VAL A 45 25.14 6.08 15.96
C VAL A 45 25.69 5.81 17.36
N GLY A 46 26.88 5.22 17.44
CA GLY A 46 27.56 4.99 18.72
C GLY A 46 27.74 6.29 19.50
N ARG A 47 27.74 6.23 20.83
CA ARG A 47 28.10 7.38 21.68
C ARG A 47 29.49 7.89 21.28
N ARG A 48 29.63 9.22 21.17
CA ARG A 48 30.90 9.89 20.89
C ARG A 48 31.89 9.60 22.03
N GLY A 49 32.92 8.79 21.76
CA GLY A 49 34.04 8.58 22.67
C GLY A 49 35.06 9.71 22.57
N ALA A 50 35.94 9.83 23.57
CA ALA A 50 36.96 10.89 23.67
C ALA A 50 38.00 10.91 22.53
N HIS A 51 38.03 9.91 21.64
CA HIS A 51 39.01 9.78 20.53
C HIS A 51 38.34 9.73 19.14
N GLY A 52 37.16 10.34 19.01
CA GLY A 52 36.38 10.35 17.78
C GLY A 52 35.21 9.35 17.81
N THR A 53 34.27 9.56 16.90
CA THR A 53 33.06 8.74 16.80
C THR A 53 33.41 7.38 16.20
N VAL A 54 33.46 6.32 17.01
CA VAL A 54 33.52 4.94 16.50
C VAL A 54 32.09 4.51 16.14
N ALA A 55 31.73 4.63 14.87
CA ALA A 55 30.44 4.14 14.37
C ALA A 55 30.52 2.62 14.20
N HIS A 56 30.04 1.85 15.17
CA HIS A 56 29.79 0.43 14.96
C HIS A 56 28.45 0.26 14.27
N VAL A 57 28.47 -0.02 12.96
CA VAL A 57 27.26 -0.42 12.23
C VAL A 57 26.94 -1.86 12.62
N ARG A 58 26.11 -2.05 13.65
CA ARG A 58 25.48 -3.35 13.90
C ARG A 58 24.34 -3.52 12.89
N TYR A 59 24.51 -4.43 11.94
CA TYR A 59 23.43 -4.83 11.06
C TYR A 59 22.49 -5.76 11.85
N THR A 60 21.35 -5.23 12.29
CA THR A 60 20.24 -6.06 12.75
C THR A 60 19.25 -6.15 11.59
N PRO A 61 19.05 -7.33 10.98
CA PRO A 61 18.03 -7.47 9.94
C PRO A 61 16.66 -7.15 10.55
N GLN A 62 16.01 -6.11 10.03
CA GLN A 62 14.68 -5.71 10.46
C GLN A 62 13.65 -6.76 10.02
N PRO A 63 12.56 -6.98 10.78
CA PRO A 63 11.50 -7.88 10.36
C PRO A 63 10.88 -7.38 9.05
N VAL A 64 10.68 -8.29 8.09
CA VAL A 64 9.97 -7.99 6.84
C VAL A 64 8.50 -7.79 7.17
N VAL A 65 7.96 -6.61 6.85
CA VAL A 65 6.55 -6.29 7.06
C VAL A 65 5.86 -6.14 5.71
N TYR A 66 4.73 -6.80 5.53
CA TYR A 66 3.95 -6.71 4.28
C TYR A 66 2.84 -5.67 4.39
N ASP A 67 2.63 -4.89 3.33
CA ASP A 67 1.48 -3.99 3.22
C ASP A 67 0.29 -4.72 2.60
N ILE A 68 -0.56 -5.26 3.48
CA ILE A 68 -1.76 -6.01 3.07
C ILE A 68 -2.79 -5.15 2.35
N HIS A 69 -2.85 -3.84 2.64
CA HIS A 69 -3.79 -2.93 1.99
C HIS A 69 -3.31 -2.55 0.59
N ALA A 70 -1.99 -2.40 0.39
CA ALA A 70 -1.43 -2.30 -0.96
C ALA A 70 -1.73 -3.55 -1.80
N ALA A 71 -1.59 -4.75 -1.22
CA ALA A 71 -1.85 -6.00 -1.93
C ALA A 71 -3.34 -6.14 -2.29
N ALA A 72 -4.23 -5.81 -1.35
CA ALA A 72 -5.67 -5.81 -1.60
C ALA A 72 -6.08 -4.80 -2.69
N ALA A 73 -5.49 -3.60 -2.70
CA ALA A 73 -5.75 -2.60 -3.73
C ALA A 73 -5.38 -3.10 -5.13
N ALA A 74 -4.20 -3.72 -5.29
CA ALA A 74 -3.75 -4.28 -6.56
C ALA A 74 -4.70 -5.36 -7.10
N ILE A 75 -5.18 -6.26 -6.23
CA ILE A 75 -6.16 -7.29 -6.61
C ILE A 75 -7.50 -6.65 -7.02
N TRP A 76 -7.96 -5.62 -6.30
CA TRP A 76 -9.17 -4.89 -6.69
C TRP A 76 -9.01 -4.14 -8.03
N GLU A 77 -7.83 -3.61 -8.33
CA GLU A 77 -7.51 -3.00 -9.62
C GLU A 77 -7.54 -4.02 -10.77
N GLU A 78 -6.98 -5.22 -10.57
CA GLU A 78 -7.07 -6.31 -11.56
C GLU A 78 -8.50 -6.73 -11.82
N LYS A 79 -9.30 -6.91 -10.76
CA LYS A 79 -10.73 -7.22 -10.88
C LYS A 79 -11.49 -6.13 -11.62
N LEU A 80 -11.17 -4.87 -11.36
CA LEU A 80 -11.76 -3.73 -12.06
C LEU A 80 -11.37 -3.74 -13.54
N ALA A 81 -10.10 -4.00 -13.86
CA ALA A 81 -9.62 -4.10 -15.24
C ALA A 81 -10.30 -5.26 -15.99
N ALA A 82 -10.47 -6.42 -15.34
CA ALA A 82 -11.19 -7.56 -15.90
C ALA A 82 -12.67 -7.22 -16.17
N LEU A 83 -13.32 -6.51 -15.24
CA LEU A 83 -14.71 -6.07 -15.39
C LEU A 83 -14.86 -5.09 -16.56
N ILE A 84 -13.97 -4.11 -16.69
CA ILE A 84 -13.98 -3.14 -17.81
C ILE A 84 -13.69 -3.85 -19.13
N GLY A 85 -12.73 -4.80 -19.14
CA GLY A 85 -12.35 -5.57 -20.33
C GLY A 85 -13.47 -6.47 -20.86
N ALA A 86 -14.40 -6.91 -20.00
CA ALA A 86 -15.60 -7.66 -20.39
C ALA A 86 -16.69 -6.77 -21.05
N GLY A 87 -16.53 -5.45 -21.02
CA GLY A 87 -17.46 -4.46 -21.57
C GLY A 87 -18.45 -3.94 -20.54
N THR A 88 -18.65 -2.62 -20.54
CA THR A 88 -19.62 -1.94 -19.67
C THR A 88 -20.92 -1.73 -20.42
N TYR A 89 -21.87 -2.64 -20.24
CA TYR A 89 -23.20 -2.53 -20.83
C TYR A 89 -24.24 -2.52 -19.72
N ASP A 90 -25.15 -1.55 -19.77
CA ASP A 90 -26.33 -1.55 -18.91
C ASP A 90 -27.46 -2.27 -19.65
N TYR A 91 -27.95 -3.34 -19.07
CA TYR A 91 -29.02 -4.15 -19.66
C TYR A 91 -30.34 -3.86 -18.97
N GLN A 92 -31.37 -3.52 -19.74
CA GLN A 92 -32.75 -3.41 -19.27
C GLN A 92 -33.59 -4.48 -19.96
N ALA A 93 -34.16 -5.40 -19.18
CA ALA A 93 -35.16 -6.36 -19.65
C ALA A 93 -36.17 -6.66 -18.54
N ASP A 94 -37.43 -6.84 -18.94
CA ASP A 94 -38.53 -7.30 -18.10
C ASP A 94 -38.66 -6.60 -16.74
N GLY A 95 -38.39 -5.28 -16.71
CA GLY A 95 -38.50 -4.44 -15.51
C GLY A 95 -37.31 -4.52 -14.56
N GLN A 96 -36.26 -5.27 -14.88
CA GLN A 96 -35.00 -5.29 -14.13
C GLN A 96 -33.90 -4.58 -14.92
N SER A 97 -33.16 -3.71 -14.23
CA SER A 97 -32.00 -3.01 -14.77
C SER A 97 -30.74 -3.54 -14.11
N PHE A 98 -29.82 -4.09 -14.90
CA PHE A 98 -28.49 -4.47 -14.42
C PHE A 98 -27.51 -3.37 -14.80
N HIS A 99 -27.03 -2.64 -13.79
CA HIS A 99 -26.12 -1.52 -13.97
C HIS A 99 -24.67 -1.97 -13.70
N LEU A 100 -23.96 -2.39 -14.75
CA LEU A 100 -22.53 -2.70 -14.67
C LEU A 100 -21.73 -1.46 -14.23
N GLY A 101 -22.22 -0.26 -14.55
CA GLY A 101 -21.65 1.00 -14.06
C GLY A 101 -21.60 1.11 -12.53
N GLN A 102 -22.58 0.56 -11.81
CA GLN A 102 -22.58 0.56 -10.35
C GLN A 102 -21.49 -0.37 -9.78
N MET A 103 -21.25 -1.52 -10.43
CA MET A 103 -20.17 -2.42 -10.04
C MET A 103 -18.79 -1.81 -10.26
N VAL A 104 -18.58 -1.13 -11.39
CA VAL A 104 -17.36 -0.38 -11.69
C VAL A 104 -17.10 0.67 -10.61
N GLN A 105 -18.11 1.47 -10.26
CA GLN A 105 -18.00 2.47 -9.19
C GLN A 105 -17.68 1.84 -7.84
N GLN A 106 -18.33 0.72 -7.50
CA GLN A 106 -18.05 -0.01 -6.26
C GLN A 106 -16.60 -0.49 -6.20
N TYR A 107 -16.07 -1.05 -7.29
CA TYR A 107 -14.70 -1.56 -7.34
C TYR A 107 -13.69 -0.41 -7.24
N GLN A 108 -13.93 0.71 -7.91
CA GLN A 108 -13.13 1.94 -7.76
C GLN A 108 -13.12 2.46 -6.31
N GLN A 109 -14.27 2.41 -5.62
CA GLN A 109 -14.35 2.76 -4.20
C GLN A 109 -13.53 1.80 -3.33
N ARG A 110 -13.52 0.49 -3.64
CA ARG A 110 -12.69 -0.50 -2.92
C ARG A 110 -11.20 -0.26 -3.09
N VAL A 111 -10.75 0.01 -4.32
CA VAL A 111 -9.38 0.44 -4.59
C VAL A 111 -9.02 1.66 -3.76
N SER A 112 -9.82 2.73 -3.84
CA SER A 112 -9.59 3.98 -3.11
C SER A 112 -9.54 3.76 -1.58
N TYR A 113 -10.45 2.94 -1.05
CA TYR A 113 -10.50 2.59 0.38
C TYR A 113 -9.20 1.94 0.88
N HIS A 114 -8.63 1.04 0.08
CA HIS A 114 -7.40 0.33 0.44
C HIS A 114 -6.16 1.20 0.24
N LEU A 115 -6.10 1.99 -0.84
CA LEU A 115 -5.01 2.96 -1.05
C LEU A 115 -4.93 3.98 0.09
N ALA A 116 -6.06 4.45 0.61
CA ALA A 116 -6.09 5.36 1.75
C ALA A 116 -5.57 4.74 3.06
N ARG A 117 -5.55 3.42 3.19
CA ARG A 117 -5.08 2.67 4.38
C ARG A 117 -3.72 2.01 4.18
N ARG A 118 -3.11 2.27 3.03
CA ARG A 118 -1.77 1.79 2.71
C ARG A 118 -0.78 2.33 3.74
N ARG A 119 0.26 1.56 4.03
CA ARG A 119 1.38 2.05 4.83
C ARG A 119 2.08 3.19 4.09
N VAL A 120 2.39 4.26 4.83
CA VAL A 120 3.09 5.43 4.29
C VAL A 120 4.51 5.02 3.90
N LYS A 121 4.87 5.19 2.63
CA LYS A 121 6.24 4.94 2.13
C LYS A 121 7.13 6.18 2.26
N SER A 122 6.58 7.36 1.97
CA SER A 122 7.31 8.62 1.97
C SER A 122 6.37 9.78 2.20
N VAL A 123 6.81 10.79 2.94
CA VAL A 123 6.11 12.06 3.12
C VAL A 123 6.92 13.16 2.46
N ARG A 124 6.34 13.87 1.51
CA ARG A 124 6.97 15.06 0.93
C ARG A 124 6.88 16.20 1.94
N MET A 125 8.01 16.64 2.45
CA MET A 125 8.06 17.87 3.24
C MET A 125 8.03 19.08 2.30
N VAL A 126 7.16 20.04 2.59
CA VAL A 126 7.11 21.33 1.91
C VAL A 126 7.69 22.37 2.87
N PRO A 127 8.81 23.03 2.51
CA PRO A 127 9.40 24.04 3.36
C PRO A 127 8.47 25.25 3.49
N LYS A 128 8.40 25.83 4.69
CA LYS A 128 7.72 27.10 4.91
C LYS A 128 8.45 28.20 4.12
N PRO A 129 7.75 29.08 3.38
CA PRO A 129 8.40 30.21 2.73
C PRO A 129 9.03 31.13 3.78
N ILE A 130 10.28 31.53 3.54
CA ILE A 130 10.98 32.53 4.36
C ILE A 130 10.32 33.88 4.07
N ARG A 131 9.86 34.61 5.11
CA ARG A 131 9.43 36.00 4.94
C ARG A 131 10.69 36.85 4.76
N ALA A 132 10.79 37.57 3.65
CA ALA A 132 11.82 38.56 3.41
C ALA A 132 11.43 39.86 4.12
N THR A 133 11.66 39.94 5.43
CA THR A 133 11.58 41.19 6.19
C THR A 133 12.45 41.03 7.43
N ASP A 134 13.76 41.29 7.34
CA ASP A 134 14.67 41.50 8.49
C ASP A 134 15.98 42.24 8.06
N GLU A 135 15.96 43.05 6.99
CA GLU A 135 17.18 43.71 6.47
C GLU A 135 17.19 45.26 6.49
N GLU A 136 16.26 45.96 7.17
CA GLU A 136 16.21 47.43 7.10
C GLU A 136 16.29 48.22 8.42
N GLU A 137 16.77 47.65 9.53
CA GLU A 137 17.08 48.48 10.72
C GLU A 137 18.49 48.20 11.22
N HIS A 138 19.47 48.93 10.67
CA HIS A 138 20.64 49.50 11.37
C HIS A 138 21.66 49.99 10.33
N LEU A 139 21.58 51.27 9.94
CA LEU A 139 22.70 52.12 9.53
C LEU A 139 22.32 53.59 9.73
#